data_AF-A0A8A4ZI24-F1
#
_entry.id   AF-A0A8A4ZI24-F1
#
_cell.length_a   1.000
_cell.length_b   1.000
_cell.length_c   1.000
_cell.angle_alpha   90.00
_cell.angle_beta   90.00
_cell.angle_gamma   90.00
#
_symmetry.space_group_name_H-M   'P 1'
#
loop_
_entity.id
_entity.type
_entity.pdbx_description
1 polymer ?
#
loop_
_entity_poly.entity_id
_entity_poly.type
_entity_poly.pdbx_seq_one_letter_code
_entity_poly.pdbx_strand_id
1 'polypeptide(L)'
;MTEPLSILGVDAAGVGQPRNDGTPGSALYAVPIKLSRAPSFREGQFLVYHWDNPSSWSTMHRKGIARVVGDCLVLNGTTVEEVRDHHVGTLKQVVLASNQSESEAAVAEKLALDAATARRRAHETTVEAVASEIRFD
;
A
#
# COMPACT_ATOMS: atom_id res chain seq x y z
N MET A 1 11.98 6.07 9.95
CA MET A 1 11.42 5.45 8.73
C MET A 1 11.03 4.04 9.10
N THR A 2 9.82 3.63 8.76
CA THR A 2 9.35 2.27 9.05
C THR A 2 10.10 1.29 8.16
N GLU A 3 10.45 0.11 8.67
CA GLU A 3 11.15 -0.92 7.89
C GLU A 3 10.33 -1.32 6.65
N PRO A 4 10.95 -1.54 5.47
CA PRO A 4 10.25 -1.98 4.28
C PRO A 4 9.46 -3.27 4.50
N LEU A 5 8.31 -3.38 3.86
CA LEU A 5 7.51 -4.60 3.89
C LEU A 5 8.24 -5.73 3.16
N SER A 6 8.13 -6.94 3.70
CA SER A 6 8.55 -8.18 3.03
C SER A 6 7.49 -9.27 3.21
N ILE A 7 7.50 -10.26 2.31
CA ILE A 7 6.57 -11.40 2.36
C ILE A 7 7.23 -12.51 3.19
N LEU A 8 6.53 -12.99 4.20
CA LEU A 8 6.96 -14.13 5.02
C LEU A 8 6.47 -15.46 4.45
N GLY A 9 5.31 -15.47 3.79
CA GLY A 9 4.73 -16.67 3.19
C GLY A 9 3.21 -16.61 3.13
N VAL A 10 2.56 -17.76 2.94
CA VAL A 10 1.11 -17.90 3.09
C VAL A 10 0.79 -18.20 4.55
N ASP A 11 -0.18 -17.50 5.13
CA ASP A 11 -0.71 -17.84 6.45
C ASP A 11 -1.70 -19.00 6.34
N ALA A 12 -1.20 -20.23 6.48
CA ALA A 12 -1.97 -21.46 6.31
C ALA A 12 -3.18 -21.56 7.26
N ALA A 13 -3.10 -21.00 8.47
CA ALA A 13 -4.20 -21.02 9.44
C ALA A 13 -5.36 -20.10 9.03
N GLY A 14 -5.08 -19.06 8.25
CA GLY A 14 -6.07 -18.10 7.75
C GLY A 14 -6.61 -18.42 6.35
N VAL A 15 -6.19 -19.53 5.72
CA VAL A 15 -6.68 -19.93 4.40
C VAL A 15 -8.18 -20.27 4.47
N GLY A 16 -8.96 -19.64 3.60
CA GLY A 16 -10.40 -19.89 3.50
C GLY A 16 -10.73 -21.23 2.83
N GLN A 17 -12.01 -21.56 2.80
CA GLN A 17 -12.51 -22.77 2.11
C GLN A 17 -13.30 -22.39 0.86
N PRO A 18 -13.23 -23.20 -0.22
CA PRO A 18 -14.09 -23.02 -1.37
C PRO A 18 -15.56 -23.29 -1.00
N ARG A 19 -16.49 -22.62 -1.71
CA ARG A 19 -17.94 -22.84 -1.55
C ARG A 19 -18.40 -24.16 -2.19
N ASN A 20 -17.79 -24.54 -3.31
CA ASN A 20 -18.11 -25.76 -4.07
C ASN A 20 -19.60 -25.94 -4.41
N ASP A 21 -20.35 -24.84 -4.59
CA ASP A 21 -21.78 -24.84 -4.89
C ASP A 21 -22.11 -24.92 -6.40
N GLY A 22 -21.10 -25.10 -7.26
CA GLY A 22 -21.25 -25.20 -8.71
C GLY A 22 -21.43 -23.85 -9.42
N THR A 23 -21.50 -22.73 -8.69
CA THR A 23 -21.52 -21.39 -9.30
C THR A 23 -20.13 -20.99 -9.82
N PRO A 24 -20.03 -20.14 -10.85
CA PRO A 24 -18.74 -19.64 -11.32
C PRO A 24 -17.89 -19.06 -10.17
N GLY A 25 -16.65 -19.55 -10.05
CA GLY A 25 -15.72 -19.14 -8.99
C GLY A 25 -15.94 -19.82 -7.63
N SER A 26 -16.85 -20.79 -7.50
CA SER A 26 -17.12 -21.48 -6.23
C SER A 26 -15.93 -22.27 -5.66
N ALA A 27 -14.95 -22.62 -6.51
CA ALA A 27 -13.72 -23.31 -6.12
C ALA A 27 -12.61 -22.36 -5.58
N LEU A 28 -12.80 -21.05 -5.71
CA LEU A 28 -11.84 -20.04 -5.25
C LEU A 28 -12.12 -19.68 -3.80
N TYR A 29 -11.07 -19.26 -3.09
CA TYR A 29 -11.14 -18.89 -1.68
C TYR A 29 -10.15 -17.77 -1.34
N ALA A 30 -10.16 -17.38 -0.06
CA ALA A 30 -9.26 -16.37 0.47
C ALA A 30 -7.89 -16.97 0.81
N VAL A 31 -6.82 -16.40 0.27
CA VAL A 31 -5.44 -16.76 0.57
C VAL A 31 -4.74 -15.55 1.21
N PRO A 32 -4.49 -15.57 2.53
CA PRO A 32 -3.73 -14.52 3.21
C PRO A 32 -2.23 -14.68 2.99
N ILE A 33 -1.59 -13.64 2.44
CA ILE A 33 -0.14 -13.53 2.29
C ILE A 33 0.40 -12.73 3.48
N LYS A 34 1.19 -13.39 4.32
CA LYS A 34 1.76 -12.81 5.54
C LYS A 34 2.88 -11.83 5.21
N LEU A 35 2.79 -10.64 5.76
CA LEU A 35 3.80 -9.59 5.67
C LEU A 35 4.66 -9.55 6.94
N SER A 36 5.85 -8.95 6.86
CA SER A 36 6.77 -8.79 8.00
C SER A 36 6.22 -7.95 9.15
N ARG A 37 5.24 -7.09 8.85
CA ARG A 37 4.52 -6.25 9.81
C ARG A 37 3.17 -5.81 9.23
N ALA A 38 2.33 -5.22 10.07
CA ALA A 38 1.15 -4.51 9.60
C ALA A 38 1.57 -3.30 8.73
N PRO A 39 1.07 -3.18 7.48
CA PRO A 39 1.24 -1.98 6.68
C PRO A 39 0.41 -0.84 7.26
N SER A 40 0.88 0.39 7.07
CA SER A 40 0.08 1.60 7.29
C SER A 40 -1.08 1.67 6.29
N PHE A 41 -2.01 2.60 6.52
CA PHE A 41 -3.13 2.83 5.61
C PHE A 41 -2.68 3.19 4.18
N ARG A 42 -1.62 4.01 4.04
CA ARG A 42 -1.08 4.42 2.73
C ARG A 42 -0.37 3.26 2.02
N GLU A 43 0.45 2.51 2.75
CA GLU A 43 1.08 1.29 2.23
C GLU A 43 0.04 0.26 1.79
N GLY A 44 -1.05 0.10 2.55
CA GLY A 44 -2.15 -0.79 2.20
C GLY A 44 -2.84 -0.38 0.89
N GLN A 45 -3.03 0.91 0.66
CA GLN A 45 -3.53 1.41 -0.63
C GLN A 45 -2.56 1.10 -1.78
N PHE A 46 -1.25 1.30 -1.57
CA PHE A 46 -0.25 0.96 -2.60
C PHE A 46 -0.23 -0.54 -2.91
N LEU A 47 -0.32 -1.41 -1.90
CA LEU A 47 -0.37 -2.86 -2.09
C LEU A 47 -1.56 -3.27 -2.97
N VAL A 48 -2.75 -2.74 -2.69
CA VAL A 48 -3.95 -3.02 -3.48
C VAL A 48 -3.84 -2.43 -4.89
N TYR A 49 -3.38 -1.18 -5.00
CA TYR A 49 -3.19 -0.51 -6.28
C TYR A 49 -2.23 -1.27 -7.20
N HIS A 50 -1.06 -1.66 -6.68
CA HIS A 50 -0.04 -2.37 -7.46
C HIS A 50 -0.45 -3.80 -7.75
N TRP A 51 -1.26 -4.44 -6.88
CA TRP A 51 -1.90 -5.72 -7.23
C TRP A 51 -2.85 -5.57 -8.40
N ASP A 52 -3.66 -4.50 -8.44
CA ASP A 52 -4.62 -4.29 -9.53
C ASP A 52 -3.96 -3.79 -10.83
N ASN A 53 -2.71 -3.31 -10.74
CA ASN A 53 -1.97 -2.73 -11.84
C ASN A 53 -0.50 -3.23 -11.87
N PRO A 54 -0.25 -4.55 -11.93
CA PRO A 54 1.09 -5.08 -11.88
C PRO A 54 1.89 -4.70 -13.14
N SER A 55 3.20 -4.58 -12.98
CA SER A 55 4.12 -4.32 -14.10
C SER A 55 4.26 -5.52 -15.06
N SER A 56 3.87 -6.72 -14.62
CA SER A 56 3.80 -7.93 -15.42
C SER A 56 2.57 -8.75 -15.05
N TRP A 57 1.83 -9.22 -16.06
CA TRP A 57 0.56 -9.92 -15.90
C TRP A 57 0.71 -11.39 -16.26
N SER A 58 0.15 -12.27 -15.42
CA SER A 58 -0.15 -13.65 -15.82
C SER A 58 -1.58 -13.70 -16.39
N THR A 59 -1.86 -14.67 -17.25
CA THR A 59 -3.23 -14.91 -17.73
C THR A 59 -4.22 -15.28 -16.62
N MET A 60 -3.70 -15.73 -15.46
CA MET A 60 -4.48 -16.06 -14.27
C MET A 60 -4.67 -14.87 -13.32
N HIS A 61 -4.08 -13.70 -13.62
CA HIS A 61 -4.17 -12.54 -12.75
C HIS A 61 -5.60 -11.97 -12.72
N ARG A 62 -6.10 -11.67 -11.51
CA ARG A 62 -7.44 -11.09 -11.31
C ARG A 62 -7.32 -9.83 -10.44
N LYS A 63 -7.71 -8.70 -11.01
CA LYS A 63 -7.84 -7.43 -10.27
C LYS A 63 -9.03 -7.47 -9.30
N GLY A 64 -9.00 -6.64 -8.27
CA GLY A 64 -10.07 -6.44 -7.30
C GLY A 64 -10.20 -7.55 -6.24
N ILE A 65 -9.29 -8.53 -6.22
CA ILE A 65 -9.31 -9.61 -5.22
C ILE A 65 -8.47 -9.30 -3.98
N ALA A 66 -7.59 -8.30 -4.06
CA ALA A 66 -6.67 -7.97 -2.98
C ALA A 66 -7.29 -7.02 -1.96
N ARG A 67 -7.05 -7.29 -0.68
CA ARG A 67 -7.31 -6.36 0.43
C ARG A 67 -6.30 -6.56 1.55
N VAL A 68 -6.11 -5.55 2.39
CA VAL A 68 -5.22 -5.66 3.56
C VAL A 68 -6.05 -5.89 4.83
N VAL A 69 -5.64 -6.86 5.64
CA VAL A 69 -6.22 -7.15 6.96
C VAL A 69 -5.09 -7.48 7.93
N GLY A 70 -4.91 -6.64 8.97
CA GLY A 70 -3.80 -6.80 9.91
C GLY A 70 -2.45 -6.72 9.20
N ASP A 71 -1.64 -7.75 9.35
CA ASP A 71 -0.36 -7.94 8.66
C ASP A 71 -0.43 -8.90 7.46
N CYS A 72 -1.62 -9.05 6.88
CA CYS A 72 -1.84 -9.90 5.70
C CYS A 72 -2.37 -9.09 4.50
N LEU A 73 -1.80 -9.37 3.32
CA LEU A 73 -2.44 -9.08 2.03
C LEU A 73 -3.30 -10.29 1.65
N VAL A 74 -4.62 -10.15 1.74
CA VAL A 74 -5.58 -11.22 1.47
C VAL A 74 -6.01 -11.16 0.01
N LEU A 75 -5.77 -12.24 -0.74
CA LEU A 75 -6.30 -12.44 -2.08
C LEU A 75 -7.58 -13.27 -2.01
N ASN A 76 -8.73 -12.68 -2.29
CA ASN A 76 -10.04 -13.32 -2.19
C ASN A 76 -10.64 -13.62 -3.57
N GLY A 77 -10.36 -14.81 -4.08
CA GLY A 77 -10.66 -15.16 -5.47
C GLY A 77 -9.49 -15.86 -6.16
N THR A 78 -8.74 -16.68 -5.42
CA THR A 78 -7.60 -17.47 -5.92
C THR A 78 -7.52 -18.79 -5.15
N THR A 79 -6.44 -19.56 -5.35
CA THR A 79 -6.10 -20.77 -4.59
C THR A 79 -4.63 -20.77 -4.20
N VAL A 80 -4.21 -21.62 -3.26
CA VAL A 80 -2.79 -21.71 -2.89
C VAL A 80 -1.94 -22.25 -4.05
N GLU A 81 -2.49 -23.11 -4.90
CA GLU A 81 -1.85 -23.60 -6.11
C GLU A 81 -1.64 -22.48 -7.13
N GLU A 82 -2.67 -21.65 -7.38
CA GLU A 82 -2.56 -20.51 -8.28
C GLU A 82 -1.56 -19.48 -7.74
N VAL A 83 -1.52 -19.28 -6.42
CA VAL A 83 -0.50 -18.44 -5.79
C VAL A 83 0.89 -18.97 -6.06
N ARG A 84 1.13 -20.27 -5.84
CA ARG A 84 2.42 -20.94 -6.08
C ARG A 84 2.86 -20.82 -7.54
N ASP A 85 1.96 -21.14 -8.47
CA ASP A 85 2.30 -21.35 -9.87
C ASP A 85 2.31 -20.05 -10.69
N HIS A 86 1.55 -19.04 -10.27
CA HIS A 86 1.33 -17.82 -11.05
C HIS A 86 1.58 -16.51 -10.31
N HIS A 87 1.28 -16.42 -9.01
CA HIS A 87 1.26 -15.10 -8.34
C HIS A 87 2.49 -14.78 -7.48
N VAL A 88 3.38 -15.73 -7.17
CA VAL A 88 4.60 -15.45 -6.37
C VAL A 88 5.41 -14.29 -6.95
N GLY A 89 5.63 -14.29 -8.28
CA GLY A 89 6.38 -13.24 -8.96
C GLY A 89 5.70 -11.88 -8.83
N THR A 90 4.40 -11.83 -9.13
CA THR A 90 3.59 -10.62 -9.02
C THR A 90 3.55 -10.09 -7.59
N LEU A 91 3.34 -10.94 -6.58
CA LEU A 91 3.32 -10.54 -5.17
C LEU A 91 4.64 -9.86 -4.75
N LYS A 92 5.78 -10.40 -5.17
CA LYS A 92 7.09 -9.77 -4.91
C LYS A 92 7.20 -8.40 -5.56
N GLN A 93 6.73 -8.25 -6.81
CA GLN A 93 6.72 -6.97 -7.51
C GLN A 93 5.79 -5.96 -6.83
N VAL A 94 4.62 -6.38 -6.38
CA VAL A 94 3.65 -5.55 -5.65
C VAL A 94 4.25 -4.98 -4.38
N VAL A 95 4.90 -5.82 -3.57
CA VAL A 95 5.52 -5.36 -2.31
C VAL A 95 6.69 -4.42 -2.60
N LEU A 96 7.54 -4.74 -3.59
CA LEU A 96 8.64 -3.87 -4.00
C LEU A 96 8.15 -2.50 -4.46
N ALA A 97 7.17 -2.47 -5.36
CA ALA A 97 6.59 -1.23 -5.89
C ALA A 97 5.89 -0.41 -4.80
N SER A 98 5.23 -1.07 -3.85
CA SER A 98 4.56 -0.39 -2.72
C SER A 98 5.57 0.27 -1.78
N ASN A 99 6.66 -0.41 -1.46
CA ASN A 99 7.75 0.17 -0.66
C ASN A 99 8.37 1.38 -1.37
N GLN A 100 8.56 1.30 -2.69
CA GLN A 100 9.09 2.40 -3.49
C GLN A 100 8.12 3.60 -3.48
N SER A 101 6.82 3.38 -3.74
CA SER A 101 5.81 4.44 -3.72
C SER A 101 5.69 5.10 -2.35
N GLU A 102 5.79 4.34 -1.25
CA GLU A 102 5.80 4.89 0.11
C GLU A 102 7.04 5.75 0.37
N SER A 103 8.22 5.31 -0.05
CA SER A 103 9.46 6.08 0.07
C SER A 103 9.37 7.41 -0.69
N GLU A 104 8.88 7.37 -1.93
CA GLU A 104 8.69 8.56 -2.77
C GLU A 104 7.66 9.53 -2.15
N ALA A 105 6.53 9.02 -1.66
CA ALA A 105 5.51 9.81 -1.01
C ALA A 105 6.04 10.48 0.28
N ALA A 106 6.81 9.75 1.10
CA ALA A 106 7.40 10.29 2.32
C ALA A 106 8.41 11.41 2.03
N VAL A 107 9.21 11.28 0.97
CA VAL A 107 10.14 12.33 0.52
C VAL A 107 9.37 13.56 0.05
N ALA A 108 8.34 13.37 -0.79
CA ALA A 108 7.52 14.47 -1.30
C ALA A 108 6.79 15.23 -0.17
N GLU A 109 6.25 14.50 0.81
CA GLU A 109 5.56 15.07 1.98
C GLU A 109 6.52 15.91 2.84
N LYS A 110 7.73 15.40 3.09
CA LYS A 110 8.77 16.14 3.82
C LYS A 110 9.12 17.45 3.11
N LEU A 111 9.38 17.40 1.80
CA LEU A 111 9.70 18.58 1.00
C LEU A 111 8.55 19.61 1.02
N ALA A 112 7.31 19.15 0.93
CA ALA A 112 6.13 20.01 1.00
C ALA A 112 5.99 20.68 2.37
N LEU A 113 6.23 19.95 3.46
CA LEU A 113 6.19 20.46 4.83
C LEU A 113 7.29 21.50 5.09
N ASP A 114 8.50 21.23 4.62
CA ASP A 114 9.64 22.15 4.74
C ASP A 114 9.35 23.46 3.99
N ALA A 115 8.82 23.36 2.76
CA ALA A 115 8.42 24.52 1.96
C ALA A 115 7.26 25.30 2.59
N ALA A 116 6.27 24.62 3.17
CA ALA A 116 5.17 25.29 3.88
C ALA A 116 5.68 26.02 5.14
N THR A 117 6.60 25.41 5.89
CA THR A 117 7.20 26.01 7.08
C THR A 117 8.05 27.23 6.72
N ALA A 118 8.86 27.15 5.66
CA ALA A 118 9.65 28.27 5.16
C ALA A 118 8.74 29.44 4.72
N ARG A 119 7.66 29.15 3.97
CA ARG A 119 6.68 30.17 3.57
C ARG A 119 6.00 30.83 4.78
N ARG A 120 5.61 30.05 5.78
CA ARG A 120 5.00 30.59 7.01
C ARG A 120 5.96 31.53 7.74
N ARG A 121 7.21 31.13 7.95
CA ARG A 121 8.22 31.97 8.61
C ARG A 121 8.49 33.26 7.84
N ALA A 122 8.63 33.18 6.51
CA ALA A 122 8.84 34.36 5.67
C ALA A 122 7.65 35.34 5.76
N HIS A 123 6.43 34.80 5.82
CA HIS A 123 5.23 35.62 6.02
C HIS A 123 5.22 36.26 7.41
N GLU A 124 5.50 35.51 8.47
CA GLU A 124 5.59 36.02 9.86
C GLU A 124 6.61 37.17 9.97
N THR A 125 7.82 37.00 9.42
CA THR A 125 8.84 38.06 9.38
C THR A 125 8.36 39.30 8.63
N THR A 126 7.65 39.10 7.51
CA THR A 126 7.08 40.20 6.73
C THR A 126 6.01 40.95 7.52
N VAL A 127 5.11 40.23 8.19
CA VAL A 127 4.06 40.82 9.03
C VAL A 127 4.66 41.62 10.18
N GLU A 128 5.68 41.07 10.86
CA GLU A 128 6.36 41.76 11.96
C GLU A 128 7.04 43.05 11.49
N ALA A 129 7.75 43.01 10.36
CA ALA A 129 8.37 44.18 9.75
C ALA A 129 7.33 45.28 9.46
N VAL A 130 6.26 44.95 8.73
CA VAL A 130 5.21 45.91 8.36
C VAL A 130 4.46 46.42 9.59
N ALA A 131 4.13 45.56 10.55
CA ALA A 131 3.43 45.95 11.77
C ALA A 131 4.23 46.98 12.58
N SER A 132 5.57 46.88 12.60
CA SER A 132 6.44 47.83 13.30
C SER A 132 6.42 49.25 12.70
N GLU A 133 6.01 49.39 11.45
CA GLU A 133 5.92 50.67 10.73
C GLU A 133 4.57 51.39 10.96
N ILE A 134 3.53 50.66 11.38
CA ILE A 134 2.19 51.20 11.58
C ILE A 134 2.12 51.95 12.92
N ARG A 135 1.77 53.24 12.87
CA ARG A 135 1.49 54.06 14.05
C ARG A 135 0.00 54.41 14.12
N PHE A 136 -0.54 54.44 15.34
CA PHE A 136 -1.96 54.67 15.64
C PHE A 136 -2.17 55.91 16.52
N ASP A 137 -1.24 56.86 16.46
CA ASP A 137 -1.37 58.18 17.06
C ASP A 137 -2.60 58.95 16.57
#